data_AF-A0A089I3D6-F1
#
_entry.id   AF-A0A089I3D6-F1
#
_cell.length_a   1.000
_cell.length_b   1.000
_cell.length_c   1.000
_cell.angle_alpha   90.00
_cell.angle_beta   90.00
_cell.angle_gamma   90.00
#
_symmetry.space_group_name_H-M   'P 1'
#
loop_
_entity.id
_entity.type
_entity.pdbx_description
1 polymer ?
#
loop_
_entity_poly.entity_id
_entity_poly.type
_entity_poly.pdbx_seq_one_letter_code
_entity_poly.pdbx_strand_id
1 'polypeptide(L)'
;MGTVKLVIIGGPALVIVLVFIVLLIKGWNPSSLIANAFLVSGIVILFYLSISLFQNTNIEGWLTEGIKSDDLKITTDQKYEYRLDLINMFQKNSHARLHVRNALSDEVKDIDVEISTRTIVVYTKKSYGTHWGYLEPTNEPDRYILNTTEDLGIPEEKFEVDIATGTSKRLE
;
A
#
# COMPACT_ATOMS: atom_id res chain seq x y z
N MET A 1 -8.06 -14.04 1.43
CA MET A 1 -9.51 -13.90 1.74
C MET A 1 -10.28 -13.06 0.72
N GLY A 2 -9.71 -11.99 0.14
CA GLY A 2 -10.40 -11.16 -0.87
C GLY A 2 -10.87 -11.92 -2.11
N THR A 3 -10.03 -12.79 -2.68
CA THR A 3 -10.34 -13.57 -3.89
C THR A 3 -11.52 -14.53 -3.68
N VAL A 4 -11.62 -15.15 -2.50
CA VAL A 4 -12.72 -16.06 -2.15
C VAL A 4 -14.04 -15.29 -2.04
N LYS A 5 -14.02 -14.09 -1.45
CA LYS A 5 -15.21 -13.22 -1.37
C LYS A 5 -15.64 -12.70 -2.74
N LEU A 6 -14.70 -12.38 -3.64
CA LEU A 6 -15.01 -11.97 -5.01
C LEU A 6 -15.78 -13.07 -5.76
N VAL A 7 -15.36 -14.33 -5.62
CA VAL A 7 -16.04 -15.46 -6.28
C VAL A 7 -17.42 -15.71 -5.66
N ILE A 8 -17.52 -15.68 -4.32
CA ILE A 8 -18.77 -15.99 -3.61
C ILE A 8 -19.82 -14.87 -3.74
N ILE A 9 -19.42 -13.61 -3.75
CA ILE A 9 -20.34 -12.45 -3.79
C ILE A 9 -20.45 -11.89 -5.21
N GLY A 10 -19.32 -11.72 -5.89
CA GLY A 10 -19.25 -11.17 -7.24
C GLY A 10 -19.76 -12.14 -8.31
N GLY A 11 -19.50 -13.44 -8.16
CA GLY A 11 -20.01 -14.48 -9.08
C GLY A 11 -21.54 -14.44 -9.21
N PRO A 12 -22.30 -14.57 -8.11
CA PRO A 12 -23.75 -14.45 -8.14
C PRO A 12 -24.26 -13.09 -8.63
N ALA A 13 -23.59 -11.99 -8.26
CA ALA A 13 -23.97 -10.66 -8.75
C ALA A 13 -23.87 -10.56 -10.28
N LEU A 14 -22.78 -11.07 -10.87
CA LEU A 14 -22.59 -11.10 -12.32
C LEU A 14 -23.64 -11.95 -13.02
N VAL A 15 -23.99 -13.12 -12.45
CA VAL A 15 -25.06 -13.98 -13.01
C VAL A 15 -26.39 -13.23 -13.03
N ILE A 16 -26.75 -12.55 -11.93
CA ILE A 16 -27.98 -11.76 -11.87
C ILE A 16 -27.95 -10.65 -12.93
N VAL A 17 -26.86 -9.89 -13.02
CA VAL A 17 -26.72 -8.83 -14.04
C VAL A 17 -26.87 -9.39 -15.46
N LEU A 18 -26.25 -10.54 -15.77
CA LEU A 18 -26.39 -11.19 -17.08
C LEU A 18 -27.85 -11.58 -17.38
N VAL A 19 -28.58 -12.12 -16.40
CA VAL A 19 -30.00 -12.43 -16.55
C VAL A 19 -30.81 -11.17 -16.87
N PHE A 20 -30.58 -10.08 -16.13
CA PHE A 20 -31.26 -8.80 -16.39
C PHE A 20 -30.93 -8.24 -17.78
N ILE A 21 -29.67 -8.30 -18.22
CA ILE A 21 -29.25 -7.89 -19.57
C ILE A 21 -29.97 -8.71 -20.65
N VAL A 22 -30.02 -10.04 -20.50
CA VAL A 22 -30.71 -10.92 -21.46
C VAL A 22 -32.21 -10.61 -21.53
N LEU A 23 -32.85 -10.35 -20.39
CA LEU A 23 -34.27 -9.99 -20.32
C LEU A 23 -34.53 -8.64 -21.02
N LEU A 24 -33.65 -7.66 -20.82
CA LEU A 24 -33.73 -6.35 -21.49
C LEU A 24 -33.53 -6.48 -23.00
N ILE A 25 -32.54 -7.25 -23.46
CA ILE A 25 -32.30 -7.49 -24.90
C ILE A 25 -33.52 -8.16 -25.55
N LYS A 26 -34.17 -9.08 -24.84
CA LYS A 26 -35.39 -9.74 -25.32
C LYS A 26 -36.64 -8.84 -25.27
N GLY A 27 -36.52 -7.60 -24.80
CA GLY A 27 -37.64 -6.66 -24.70
C GLY A 27 -38.71 -7.15 -23.71
N TRP A 28 -38.31 -7.92 -22.69
CA TRP A 28 -39.28 -8.48 -21.75
C TRP A 28 -39.93 -7.35 -20.93
N ASN A 29 -41.24 -7.22 -21.07
CA ASN A 29 -42.05 -6.28 -20.30
C ASN A 29 -42.84 -7.06 -19.23
N PRO A 30 -42.57 -6.88 -17.93
CA PRO A 30 -43.26 -7.61 -16.87
C PRO A 30 -44.71 -7.11 -16.76
N SER A 31 -45.63 -7.91 -17.29
CA SER A 31 -47.06 -7.61 -17.23
C SER A 31 -47.74 -8.11 -15.95
N SER A 32 -47.04 -8.92 -15.14
CA SER A 32 -47.58 -9.47 -13.89
C SER A 32 -46.96 -8.83 -12.66
N LEU A 33 -47.77 -8.71 -11.60
CA LEU A 33 -47.35 -8.16 -10.31
C LEU A 33 -46.20 -8.98 -9.70
N ILE A 34 -46.21 -10.29 -9.91
CA ILE A 34 -45.15 -11.22 -9.50
C ILE A 34 -43.83 -10.93 -10.24
N ALA A 35 -43.91 -10.70 -11.54
CA ALA A 35 -42.73 -10.39 -12.35
C ALA A 35 -42.11 -9.03 -11.97
N ASN A 36 -42.95 -8.03 -11.67
CA ASN A 36 -42.49 -6.74 -11.14
C ASN A 36 -41.86 -6.88 -9.76
N ALA A 37 -42.46 -7.68 -8.86
CA ALA A 37 -41.88 -7.95 -7.54
C ALA A 37 -40.51 -8.63 -7.64
N PHE A 38 -40.33 -9.54 -8.59
CA PHE A 38 -39.04 -10.20 -8.86
C PHE A 38 -37.97 -9.24 -9.38
N LEU A 39 -38.33 -8.30 -10.27
CA LEU A 39 -37.40 -7.28 -10.73
C LEU A 39 -36.96 -6.36 -9.59
N VAL A 40 -37.92 -5.86 -8.81
CA VAL A 40 -37.64 -4.94 -7.70
C VAL A 40 -36.74 -5.63 -6.66
N SER A 41 -37.03 -6.89 -6.32
CA SER A 41 -36.18 -7.64 -5.38
C SER A 41 -34.77 -7.88 -5.93
N GLY A 42 -34.64 -8.19 -7.22
CA GLY A 42 -33.34 -8.34 -7.88
C GLY A 42 -32.51 -7.04 -7.83
N ILE A 43 -33.14 -5.88 -8.06
CA ILE A 43 -32.48 -4.57 -7.95
C ILE A 43 -32.00 -4.32 -6.52
N VAL A 44 -32.84 -4.59 -5.52
CA VAL A 44 -32.49 -4.43 -4.09
C VAL A 44 -31.34 -5.35 -3.70
N ILE A 45 -31.35 -6.61 -4.16
CA ILE A 45 -30.26 -7.57 -3.94
C ILE A 45 -28.97 -7.08 -4.60
N LEU A 46 -29.01 -6.62 -5.85
CA LEU A 46 -27.84 -6.07 -6.53
C LEU A 46 -27.27 -4.85 -5.81
N PHE A 47 -28.12 -3.97 -5.30
CA PHE A 47 -27.71 -2.81 -4.52
C PHE A 47 -27.00 -3.22 -3.22
N TYR A 48 -27.56 -4.19 -2.49
CA TYR A 48 -26.94 -4.72 -1.27
C TYR A 48 -25.60 -5.41 -1.56
N LEU A 49 -25.53 -6.23 -2.61
CA LEU A 49 -24.30 -6.89 -3.04
C LEU A 49 -23.23 -5.87 -3.45
N SER A 50 -23.62 -4.77 -4.09
CA SER A 50 -22.71 -3.67 -4.46
C SER A 50 -22.08 -3.01 -3.23
N ILE A 51 -22.89 -2.65 -2.22
CA ILE A 51 -22.38 -2.09 -0.96
C ILE A 51 -21.41 -3.07 -0.30
N SER A 52 -21.79 -4.34 -0.21
CA SER A 52 -20.95 -5.38 0.38
C SER A 52 -19.62 -5.53 -0.36
N LEU A 53 -19.63 -5.54 -1.70
CA LEU A 53 -18.40 -5.63 -2.49
C LEU A 53 -17.49 -4.41 -2.26
N PHE A 54 -18.06 -3.21 -2.20
CA PHE A 54 -17.30 -1.99 -1.96
C PHE A 54 -16.64 -1.99 -0.57
N GLN A 55 -17.40 -2.30 0.49
CA GLN A 55 -16.89 -2.33 1.87
C GLN A 55 -15.85 -3.43 2.11
N ASN A 56 -15.94 -4.54 1.38
CA ASN A 56 -15.04 -5.69 1.57
C ASN A 56 -13.78 -5.65 0.69
N THR A 57 -13.66 -4.67 -0.20
CA THR A 57 -12.46 -4.52 -1.03
C THR A 57 -11.42 -3.71 -0.27
N ASN A 58 -10.21 -4.25 -0.11
CA ASN A 58 -9.14 -3.48 0.53
C ASN A 58 -8.76 -2.32 -0.40
N ILE A 59 -8.93 -1.09 0.10
CA ILE A 59 -8.62 0.15 -0.62
C ILE A 59 -7.14 0.55 -0.49
N GLU A 60 -6.41 -0.07 0.45
CA GLU A 60 -4.98 0.16 0.64
C GLU A 60 -4.18 -0.29 -0.59
N GLY A 61 -3.28 0.56 -1.04
CA GLY A 61 -2.54 0.46 -2.29
C GLY A 61 -3.23 1.03 -3.52
N TRP A 62 -4.57 1.17 -3.51
CA TRP A 62 -5.36 1.63 -4.66
C TRP A 62 -5.92 3.04 -4.49
N LEU A 63 -6.54 3.33 -3.36
CA LEU A 63 -7.10 4.66 -3.03
C LEU A 63 -6.35 5.34 -1.89
N THR A 64 -5.73 4.56 -1.01
CA THR A 64 -4.86 5.03 0.07
C THR A 64 -3.53 4.32 -0.01
N GLU A 65 -2.44 4.95 0.39
CA GLU A 65 -1.13 4.29 0.42
C GLU A 65 -1.09 3.24 1.54
N GLY A 66 -0.72 2.01 1.19
CA GLY A 66 -0.40 0.97 2.16
C GLY A 66 1.04 1.15 2.63
N ILE A 67 1.21 1.82 3.77
CA ILE A 67 2.53 2.15 4.32
C ILE A 67 2.92 1.07 5.35
N LYS A 68 4.10 0.49 5.18
CA LYS A 68 4.77 -0.27 6.24
C LYS A 68 5.98 0.53 6.69
N SER A 69 6.03 0.84 7.98
CA SER A 69 7.09 1.64 8.58
C SER A 69 8.06 0.77 9.36
N ASP A 70 9.32 1.15 9.27
CA ASP A 70 10.38 0.68 10.14
C ASP A 70 10.25 1.29 11.54
N ASP A 71 10.96 0.73 12.53
CA ASP A 71 11.04 1.32 13.85
C ASP A 71 11.77 2.67 13.79
N LEU A 72 11.29 3.62 14.59
CA LEU A 72 11.88 4.94 14.72
C LEU A 72 13.28 4.83 15.37
N LYS A 73 14.28 5.38 14.69
CA LYS A 73 15.69 5.35 15.07
C LYS A 73 16.21 6.78 15.20
N ILE A 74 17.32 6.96 15.90
CA ILE A 74 18.03 8.23 15.98
C ILE A 74 19.42 8.07 15.36
N THR A 75 19.89 9.08 14.64
CA THR A 75 21.24 9.10 14.09
C THR A 75 22.27 9.07 15.23
N THR A 76 23.47 8.53 14.96
CA THR A 76 24.53 8.41 15.98
C THR A 76 25.02 9.75 16.50
N ASP A 77 24.91 10.81 15.70
CA ASP A 77 25.19 12.20 16.06
C ASP A 77 24.00 12.91 16.75
N GLN A 78 22.88 12.20 16.97
CA GLN A 78 21.67 12.65 17.66
C GLN A 78 20.95 13.85 17.02
N LYS A 79 21.26 14.17 15.77
CA LYS A 79 20.64 15.31 15.06
C LYS A 79 19.26 15.00 14.51
N TYR A 80 19.04 13.76 14.06
CA TYR A 80 17.83 13.39 13.36
C TYR A 80 17.25 12.09 13.92
N GLU A 81 15.93 12.09 14.07
CA GLU A 81 15.15 10.87 14.16
C GLU A 81 14.71 10.46 12.76
N TYR A 82 14.69 9.17 12.48
CA TYR A 82 14.35 8.68 11.15
C TYR A 82 13.67 7.31 11.19
N ARG A 83 12.93 7.00 10.13
CA ARG A 83 12.44 5.66 9.83
C ARG A 83 12.31 5.46 8.32
N LEU A 84 12.39 4.21 7.89
CA LEU A 84 12.17 3.83 6.51
C LEU A 84 10.73 3.39 6.31
N ASP A 85 10.03 4.02 5.38
CA ASP A 85 8.65 3.70 5.02
C ASP A 85 8.64 3.00 3.65
N LEU A 86 8.10 1.78 3.61
CA LEU A 86 7.88 1.01 2.39
C LEU A 86 6.42 1.17 1.97
N ILE A 87 6.20 1.76 0.81
CA ILE A 87 4.88 2.18 0.35
C ILE A 87 4.40 1.23 -0.75
N ASN A 88 3.16 0.77 -0.63
CA ASN A 88 2.46 -0.07 -1.61
C ASN A 88 3.25 -1.31 -2.04
N MET A 89 3.97 -1.97 -1.11
CA MET A 89 4.83 -3.11 -1.41
C MET A 89 4.15 -4.14 -2.32
N PHE A 90 4.94 -4.76 -3.21
CA PHE A 90 4.48 -5.72 -4.23
C PHE A 90 3.55 -5.17 -5.32
N GLN A 91 3.24 -3.87 -5.31
CA GLN A 91 2.41 -3.23 -6.34
C GLN A 91 3.27 -2.44 -7.35
N LYS A 92 2.68 -2.08 -8.49
CA LYS A 92 3.36 -1.34 -9.57
C LYS A 92 3.79 0.06 -9.11
N ASN A 93 3.01 0.70 -8.26
CA ASN A 93 3.26 2.00 -7.65
C ASN A 93 4.05 1.92 -6.33
N SER A 94 4.76 0.81 -6.10
CA SER A 94 5.60 0.67 -4.90
C SER A 94 6.85 1.55 -4.96
N HIS A 95 7.21 2.12 -3.82
CA HIS A 95 8.39 2.94 -3.62
C HIS A 95 8.79 2.94 -2.14
N ALA A 96 10.01 3.39 -1.84
CA ALA A 96 10.48 3.57 -0.47
C ALA A 96 10.74 5.06 -0.20
N ARG A 97 10.53 5.43 1.05
CA ARG A 97 10.71 6.80 1.53
C ARG A 97 11.41 6.77 2.88
N LEU A 98 12.40 7.63 3.04
CA LEU A 98 13.02 7.90 4.32
C LEU A 98 12.31 9.09 4.96
N HIS A 99 11.65 8.86 6.08
CA HIS A 99 11.07 9.91 6.89
C HIS A 99 12.11 10.37 7.91
N VAL A 100 12.42 11.66 7.91
CA VAL A 100 13.44 12.26 8.76
C VAL A 100 12.84 13.43 9.52
N ARG A 101 13.09 13.48 10.83
CA ARG A 101 12.68 14.57 11.72
C ARG A 101 13.91 15.15 12.42
N ASN A 102 14.10 16.45 12.31
CA ASN A 102 15.14 17.14 13.05
C ASN A 102 14.81 17.14 14.55
N ALA A 103 15.72 16.66 15.40
CA ALA A 103 15.49 16.53 16.83
C ALA A 103 15.37 17.88 17.56
N LEU A 104 15.91 18.97 16.98
CA LEU A 104 15.91 20.31 17.58
C LEU A 104 14.81 21.20 17.02
N SER A 105 14.64 21.24 15.70
CA SER A 105 13.66 22.12 15.04
C SER A 105 12.28 21.49 14.84
N ASP A 106 12.16 20.17 15.04
CA ASP A 106 10.97 19.36 14.73
C ASP A 106 10.55 19.46 13.23
N GLU A 107 11.46 19.94 12.37
CA GLU A 107 11.26 19.96 10.93
C GLU A 107 11.28 18.53 10.38
N VAL A 108 10.26 18.21 9.59
CA VAL A 108 10.06 16.88 9.00
C VAL A 108 10.31 16.93 7.50
N LYS A 109 11.07 15.97 6.99
CA LYS A 109 11.35 15.78 5.57
C LYS A 109 11.11 14.33 5.16
N ASP A 110 10.49 14.20 4.01
CA ASP A 110 10.25 12.95 3.32
C ASP A 110 11.19 12.88 2.12
N ILE A 111 12.08 11.90 2.10
CA ILE A 111 13.10 11.74 1.06
C ILE A 111 12.82 10.44 0.32
N ASP A 112 12.54 10.51 -0.98
CA ASP A 112 12.36 9.30 -1.79
C ASP A 112 13.68 8.55 -1.92
N VAL A 113 13.65 7.22 -1.74
CA VAL A 113 14.81 6.34 -1.85
C VAL A 113 14.51 5.23 -2.84
N GLU A 114 15.41 5.05 -3.80
CA GLU A 114 15.25 4.08 -4.89
C GLU A 114 15.61 2.64 -4.47
N ILE A 115 14.94 2.16 -3.41
CA ILE A 115 15.01 0.75 -2.98
C ILE A 115 14.07 -0.07 -3.85
N SER A 116 14.52 -1.24 -4.31
CA SER A 116 13.70 -2.15 -5.12
C SER A 116 12.59 -2.83 -4.31
N THR A 117 11.51 -2.10 -4.01
CA THR A 117 10.42 -2.56 -3.14
C THR A 117 9.60 -3.74 -3.67
N ARG A 118 9.70 -4.03 -4.96
CA ARG A 118 9.02 -5.18 -5.58
C ARG A 118 9.73 -6.51 -5.33
N THR A 119 11.03 -6.47 -5.06
CA THR A 119 11.86 -7.66 -4.83
C THR A 119 12.06 -7.96 -3.34
N ILE A 120 11.63 -7.05 -2.46
CA ILE A 120 11.65 -7.22 -1.01
C ILE A 120 10.81 -8.43 -0.64
N VAL A 121 11.42 -9.41 0.03
CA VAL A 121 10.71 -10.53 0.64
C VAL A 121 10.81 -10.37 2.14
N VAL A 122 9.87 -9.63 2.74
CA VAL A 122 9.84 -9.44 4.20
C VAL A 122 9.43 -10.76 4.86
N TYR A 123 10.39 -11.52 5.37
CA TYR A 123 10.14 -12.81 6.02
C TYR A 123 9.82 -12.69 7.52
N THR A 124 10.15 -11.58 8.17
CA THR A 124 10.19 -11.55 9.64
C THR A 124 9.81 -10.19 10.21
N LYS A 125 8.64 -10.14 10.87
CA LYS A 125 8.45 -9.21 11.97
C LYS A 125 9.16 -9.84 13.18
N LYS A 126 10.46 -9.58 13.33
CA LYS A 126 11.23 -10.12 14.47
C LYS A 126 10.61 -9.57 15.78
N SER A 127 10.64 -10.36 16.86
CA SER A 127 10.07 -9.97 18.15
C SER A 127 10.72 -8.74 18.79
N TYR A 128 11.87 -8.30 18.26
CA TYR A 128 12.68 -7.18 18.76
C TYR A 128 12.63 -5.95 17.86
N GLY A 129 11.67 -5.87 16.94
CA GLY A 129 11.52 -4.72 16.05
C GLY A 129 12.00 -4.98 14.62
N THR A 130 11.71 -4.05 13.73
CA THR A 130 12.21 -4.04 12.35
C THR A 130 13.45 -3.15 12.26
N HIS A 131 14.44 -3.61 11.49
CA HIS A 131 15.70 -2.88 11.32
C HIS A 131 16.06 -2.85 9.84
N TRP A 132 15.20 -2.28 9.00
CA TRP A 132 15.37 -2.32 7.54
C TRP A 132 16.56 -1.49 7.03
N GLY A 133 16.95 -0.45 7.77
CA GLY A 133 18.14 0.32 7.45
C GLY A 133 18.62 1.19 8.59
N TYR A 134 19.83 1.70 8.42
CA TYR A 134 20.43 2.66 9.35
C TYR A 134 21.18 3.78 8.62
N LEU A 135 21.18 4.98 9.22
CA LEU A 135 21.91 6.13 8.71
C LEU A 135 23.28 6.22 9.40
N GLU A 136 24.32 6.27 8.59
CA GLU A 136 25.70 6.50 9.01
C GLU A 136 26.12 7.92 8.63
N PRO A 137 26.58 8.75 9.58
CA PRO A 137 27.01 10.12 9.28
C PRO A 137 28.27 10.13 8.42
N THR A 138 28.35 11.11 7.52
CA THR A 138 29.57 11.38 6.74
C THR A 138 30.38 12.52 7.35
N ASN A 139 31.50 12.87 6.71
CA ASN A 139 32.30 14.04 7.09
C ASN A 139 31.60 15.37 6.70
N GLU A 140 30.58 15.31 5.85
CA GLU A 140 29.81 16.48 5.42
C GLU A 140 28.57 16.64 6.33
N PRO A 141 28.24 17.89 6.73
CA PRO A 141 27.05 18.13 7.52
C PRO A 141 25.80 17.75 6.73
N ASP A 142 24.82 17.19 7.43
CA ASP A 142 23.49 16.83 6.92
C ASP A 142 23.49 15.80 5.77
N ARG A 143 24.64 15.13 5.57
CA ARG A 143 24.84 14.07 4.59
C ARG A 143 25.15 12.75 5.27
N TYR A 144 24.37 11.73 4.93
CA TYR A 144 24.39 10.41 5.56
C TYR A 144 24.43 9.32 4.51
N ILE A 145 24.95 8.15 4.88
CA ILE A 145 24.83 6.93 4.09
C ILE A 145 23.72 6.09 4.73
N LEU A 146 22.62 5.92 4.01
CA LEU A 146 21.60 4.94 4.33
C LEU A 146 22.08 3.56 3.88
N ASN A 147 22.33 2.68 4.83
CA ASN A 147 22.64 1.28 4.59
C ASN A 147 21.36 0.46 4.83
N THR A 148 20.91 -0.30 3.83
CA THR A 148 19.85 -1.29 4.02
C THR A 148 20.40 -2.55 4.68
N THR A 149 19.56 -3.32 5.37
CA THR A 149 19.97 -4.57 6.02
C THR A 149 19.35 -5.81 5.34
N GLU A 150 19.87 -6.97 5.71
CA GLU A 150 19.31 -8.28 5.32
C GLU A 150 17.84 -8.48 5.73
N ASP A 151 17.29 -7.69 6.67
CA ASP A 151 15.88 -7.80 7.11
C ASP A 151 14.89 -7.49 5.98
N LEU A 152 15.33 -6.78 4.94
CA LEU A 152 14.53 -6.52 3.74
C LEU A 152 14.50 -7.72 2.77
N GLY A 153 15.33 -8.74 2.98
CA GLY A 153 15.41 -9.91 2.10
C GLY A 153 15.90 -9.58 0.68
N ILE A 154 16.63 -8.47 0.53
CA ILE A 154 17.32 -8.05 -0.70
C ILE A 154 18.82 -7.92 -0.41
N PRO A 155 19.69 -7.92 -1.44
CA PRO A 155 21.09 -7.55 -1.25
C PRO A 155 21.21 -6.20 -0.56
N GLU A 156 22.22 -6.03 0.29
CA GLU A 156 22.47 -4.76 0.94
C GLU A 156 22.79 -3.68 -0.11
N GLU A 157 21.98 -2.64 -0.13
CA GLU A 157 22.11 -1.44 -0.93
C GLU A 157 22.54 -0.27 -0.04
N LYS A 158 23.27 0.67 -0.64
CA LYS A 158 23.71 1.91 0.02
C LYS A 158 23.21 3.11 -0.75
N PHE A 159 22.78 4.13 -0.02
CA PHE A 159 22.30 5.38 -0.60
C PHE A 159 22.95 6.55 0.13
N GLU A 160 23.53 7.48 -0.63
CA GLU A 160 23.87 8.79 -0.11
C GLU A 160 22.58 9.60 0.03
N VAL A 161 22.34 10.14 1.21
CA VAL A 161 21.16 10.94 1.54
C VAL A 161 21.63 12.32 1.98
N ASP A 162 21.15 13.34 1.28
CA ASP A 162 21.38 14.73 1.60
C ASP A 162 20.08 15.29 2.21
N ILE A 163 20.07 15.44 3.54
CA ILE A 163 18.88 15.86 4.31
C ILE A 163 18.60 17.35 4.09
N ALA A 164 19.62 18.15 3.81
CA ALA A 164 19.45 19.57 3.54
C ALA A 164 18.61 19.79 2.27
N THR A 165 18.96 19.09 1.19
CA THR A 165 18.27 19.16 -0.11
C THR A 165 17.07 18.22 -0.21
N GLY A 166 16.97 17.22 0.66
CA GLY A 166 15.90 16.22 0.63
C GLY A 166 16.05 15.26 -0.55
N THR A 167 17.29 14.95 -0.94
CA THR A 167 17.59 14.08 -2.08
C THR A 167 18.32 12.82 -1.63
N SER A 168 18.16 11.74 -2.41
CA SER A 168 18.94 10.52 -2.23
C SER A 168 19.54 10.05 -3.55
N LYS A 169 20.68 9.37 -3.47
CA LYS A 169 21.36 8.78 -4.61
C LYS A 169 21.91 7.41 -4.24
N ARG A 170 21.59 6.40 -5.05
CA ARG A 170 22.16 5.06 -4.89
C ARG A 170 23.67 5.09 -5.10
N LEU A 171 24.40 4.41 -4.22
CA LEU A 171 25.83 4.15 -4.33
C LEU A 171 26.02 2.74 -4.93
N GLU A 172 26.88 2.62 -5.94
CA GLU A 172 27.23 1.35 -6.59
C GLU A 172 28.21 0.51 -5.74
#